data_AF-A0A2R7RI71-F1
#
_entry.id   AF-A0A2R7RI71-F1
#
_cell.length_a   1.000
_cell.length_b   1.000
_cell.length_c   1.000
_cell.angle_alpha   90.00
_cell.angle_beta   90.00
_cell.angle_gamma   90.00
#
_symmetry.space_group_name_H-M   'P 1'
#
loop_
_entity.id
_entity.type
_entity.pdbx_description
1 polymer ?
#
loop_
_entity_poly.entity_id
_entity_poly.type
_entity_poly.pdbx_seq_one_letter_code
_entity_poly.pdbx_strand_id
1 'polypeptide(L)'
;MKTPLDPQDDEIAETLEVLGGRLKRLRLQLGRTLGNVASATGLSEAYVSRLEQGERTPSLPALIRLADVYGVSASSLLEAETPSNVAFHHASSHWTGPEKEGAGTIQTLHSDKRGFSYASRLGLPQAKEGESSPEEHIGAALAGCFSMSFSGELDKAGYSPGAVTTQATVRLVRGSGVTAIRAIHLDCTVGNADIPDDRLRAIAQTTKRTCVVARALAAVDISVEVSAPDAAAQ
;
A
#
# COMPACT_ATOMS: atom_id res chain seq x y z
N MET A 1 -28.74 -11.41 24.49
CA MET A 1 -29.09 -10.37 23.50
C MET A 1 -28.14 -9.20 23.71
N LYS A 2 -27.20 -8.97 22.78
CA LYS A 2 -26.46 -7.70 22.74
C LYS A 2 -27.48 -6.64 22.32
N THR A 3 -27.65 -5.59 23.12
CA THR A 3 -28.39 -4.39 22.74
C THR A 3 -27.84 -3.89 21.40
N PRO A 4 -28.68 -3.52 20.42
CA PRO A 4 -28.19 -2.90 19.19
C PRO A 4 -27.38 -1.66 19.58
N LEU A 5 -26.13 -1.58 19.13
CA LEU A 5 -25.29 -0.40 19.32
C LEU A 5 -25.92 0.76 18.52
N ASP A 6 -25.80 1.98 19.05
CA ASP A 6 -26.27 3.20 18.39
C ASP A 6 -25.51 3.35 17.06
N PRO A 7 -26.17 3.69 15.92
CA PRO A 7 -25.49 3.96 14.65
C PRO A 7 -24.31 4.94 14.75
N GLN A 8 -24.35 5.87 15.72
CA GLN A 8 -23.25 6.81 16.00
C GLN A 8 -22.03 6.13 16.65
N ASP A 9 -22.24 5.09 17.47
CA ASP A 9 -21.16 4.31 18.10
C ASP A 9 -20.41 3.47 17.07
N ASP A 10 -21.11 2.93 16.07
CA ASP A 10 -20.50 2.16 14.98
C ASP A 10 -19.62 3.04 14.08
N GLU A 11 -20.07 4.26 13.74
CA GLU A 11 -19.28 5.22 12.94
C GLU A 11 -18.03 5.70 13.70
N ILE A 12 -18.13 5.92 15.02
CA ILE A 12 -16.99 6.25 15.87
C ILE A 12 -16.01 5.07 15.94
N ALA A 13 -16.51 3.84 16.09
CA ALA A 13 -15.67 2.65 16.14
C ALA A 13 -14.88 2.45 14.83
N GLU A 14 -15.52 2.61 13.68
CA GLU A 14 -14.87 2.53 12.37
C GLU A 14 -13.79 3.61 12.21
N THR A 15 -14.09 4.85 12.64
CA THR A 15 -13.12 5.95 12.65
C THR A 15 -11.90 5.65 13.52
N LEU A 16 -12.11 5.04 14.70
CA LEU A 16 -11.04 4.66 15.62
C LEU A 16 -10.17 3.53 15.07
N GLU A 17 -10.76 2.56 14.36
CA GLU A 17 -10.03 1.50 13.69
C GLU A 17 -9.12 2.05 12.58
N VAL A 18 -9.67 2.94 11.74
CA VAL A 18 -8.92 3.63 10.69
C VAL A 18 -7.77 4.47 11.28
N LEU A 19 -8.04 5.22 12.36
CA LEU A 19 -7.02 6.00 13.06
C LEU A 19 -5.93 5.11 13.65
N GLY A 20 -6.31 4.02 14.33
CA GLY A 20 -5.38 3.07 14.94
C GLY A 20 -4.43 2.46 13.92
N GLY A 21 -4.97 2.01 12.77
CA GLY A 21 -4.19 1.50 11.65
C GLY A 21 -3.17 2.53 11.12
N ARG A 22 -3.56 3.80 11.01
CA ARG A 22 -2.65 4.89 10.60
C ARG A 22 -1.52 5.11 11.59
N LEU A 23 -1.82 5.18 12.88
CA LEU A 23 -0.82 5.40 13.94
C LEU A 23 0.22 4.27 13.95
N LYS A 24 -0.24 3.02 13.87
CA LYS A 24 0.63 1.82 13.83
C LYS A 24 1.57 1.86 12.63
N ARG A 25 1.04 2.20 11.46
CA ARG A 25 1.82 2.30 10.24
C ARG A 25 2.91 3.37 10.33
N LEU A 26 2.57 4.59 10.75
CA LEU A 26 3.55 5.68 10.92
C LEU A 26 4.68 5.28 11.88
N ARG A 27 4.33 4.62 12.99
CA ARG A 27 5.32 4.12 13.95
C ARG A 27 6.31 3.13 13.31
N LEU A 28 5.79 2.13 12.59
CA LEU A 28 6.63 1.10 11.95
C LEU A 28 7.51 1.68 10.84
N GLN A 29 7.00 2.65 10.09
CA GLN A 29 7.74 3.32 9.00
C GLN A 29 8.94 4.12 9.51
N LEU A 30 8.80 4.73 10.68
CA LEU A 30 9.89 5.44 11.36
C LEU A 30 10.82 4.49 12.12
N GLY A 31 10.62 3.16 12.03
CA GLY A 31 11.42 2.17 12.76
C GLY A 31 11.26 2.26 14.28
N ARG A 32 10.18 2.87 14.78
CA ARG A 32 9.99 3.14 16.21
C ARG A 32 9.31 1.96 16.88
N THR A 33 9.82 1.58 18.06
CA THR A 33 9.11 0.65 18.95
C THR A 33 7.96 1.37 19.66
N LEU A 34 7.01 0.62 20.23
CA LEU A 34 5.97 1.18 21.09
C LEU A 34 6.60 1.96 22.26
N GLY A 35 7.66 1.42 22.87
CA GLY A 35 8.43 2.08 23.92
C GLY A 35 9.07 3.41 23.50
N ASN A 36 9.58 3.49 22.27
CA ASN A 36 10.12 4.77 21.76
C ASN A 36 9.03 5.84 21.61
N VAL A 37 7.85 5.47 21.12
CA VAL A 37 6.73 6.40 20.97
C VAL A 37 6.16 6.79 22.34
N ALA A 38 5.96 5.82 23.23
CA ALA A 38 5.50 6.03 24.59
C ALA A 38 6.39 7.05 25.32
N SER A 39 7.71 6.83 25.28
CA SER A 39 8.70 7.72 25.90
C SER A 39 8.67 9.13 25.30
N ALA A 40 8.58 9.25 23.97
CA ALA A 40 8.58 10.55 23.29
C ALA A 40 7.28 11.36 23.47
N THR A 41 6.15 10.69 23.66
CA THR A 41 4.83 11.31 23.83
C THR A 41 4.42 11.49 25.30
N GLY A 42 5.12 10.84 26.24
CA GLY A 42 4.70 10.74 27.63
C GLY A 42 3.44 9.89 27.84
N LEU A 43 3.11 9.02 26.88
CA LEU A 43 2.02 8.04 26.96
C LEU A 43 2.58 6.68 27.39
N SER A 44 1.74 5.77 27.89
CA SER A 44 2.20 4.40 28.19
C SER A 44 2.19 3.52 26.93
N GLU A 45 3.08 2.52 26.86
CA GLU A 45 3.11 1.56 25.75
C GLU A 45 1.78 0.84 25.56
N ALA A 46 1.13 0.46 26.67
CA ALA A 46 -0.20 -0.16 26.65
C ALA A 46 -1.26 0.79 26.06
N TYR A 47 -1.18 2.09 26.34
CA TYR A 47 -2.09 3.07 25.77
C TYR A 47 -1.87 3.22 24.26
N VAL A 48 -0.61 3.35 23.82
CA VAL A 48 -0.28 3.42 22.38
C VAL A 48 -0.71 2.14 21.66
N SER A 49 -0.48 0.96 22.23
CA SER A 49 -0.92 -0.32 21.64
C SER A 49 -2.43 -0.38 21.44
N ARG A 50 -3.21 0.03 22.45
CA ARG A 50 -4.68 0.01 22.36
C ARG A 50 -5.23 1.06 21.40
N LEU A 51 -4.56 2.21 21.29
CA LEU A 51 -4.85 3.18 20.23
C LEU A 51 -4.63 2.55 18.85
N GLU A 52 -3.50 1.88 18.65
CA GLU A 52 -3.16 1.21 17.38
C GLU A 52 -4.11 0.06 16.99
N GLN A 53 -4.86 -0.45 17.96
CA GLN A 53 -5.89 -1.49 17.79
C GLN A 53 -7.30 -0.92 17.63
N GLY A 54 -7.48 0.42 17.67
CA GLY A 54 -8.81 1.05 17.63
C GLY A 54 -9.63 0.92 18.91
N GLU A 55 -9.08 0.29 19.96
CA GLU A 55 -9.78 0.01 21.22
C GLU A 55 -9.87 1.23 22.17
N ARG A 56 -9.22 2.33 21.81
CA ARG A 56 -9.14 3.52 22.66
C ARG A 56 -9.30 4.79 21.85
N THR A 57 -10.07 5.73 22.40
CA THR A 57 -10.17 7.09 21.88
C THR A 57 -9.01 7.93 22.42
N PRO A 58 -8.21 8.57 21.55
CA PRO A 58 -7.20 9.52 22.01
C PRO A 58 -7.86 10.81 22.48
N SER A 59 -7.29 11.44 23.51
CA SER A 59 -7.61 12.84 23.79
C SER A 59 -6.91 13.75 22.78
N LEU A 60 -7.42 14.97 22.56
CA LEU A 60 -6.76 15.93 21.66
C LEU A 60 -5.27 16.17 22.02
N PRO A 61 -4.87 16.32 23.30
CA PRO A 61 -3.45 16.41 23.66
C PRO A 61 -2.63 15.15 23.35
N ALA A 62 -3.23 13.95 23.45
CA ALA A 62 -2.55 12.72 23.05
C ALA A 62 -2.35 12.67 21.53
N LEU A 63 -3.38 13.05 20.76
CA LEU A 63 -3.35 13.10 19.31
C LEU A 63 -2.30 14.09 18.78
N ILE A 64 -2.24 15.30 19.36
CA ILE A 64 -1.23 16.32 18.98
C ILE A 64 0.18 15.80 19.25
N ARG A 65 0.44 15.20 20.42
CA ARG A 65 1.77 14.64 20.75
C ARG A 65 2.17 13.50 19.82
N LEU A 66 1.24 12.63 19.46
CA LEU A 66 1.48 11.57 18.48
C LEU A 66 1.79 12.16 17.11
N ALA A 67 1.03 13.16 16.66
CA ALA A 67 1.23 13.84 15.40
C ALA A 67 2.64 14.48 15.32
N ASP A 68 3.06 15.17 16.38
CA ASP A 68 4.39 15.78 16.50
C ASP A 68 5.51 14.73 16.41
N VAL A 69 5.40 13.62 17.15
CA VAL A 69 6.39 12.53 17.12
C VAL A 69 6.48 11.85 15.75
N TYR A 70 5.38 11.83 15.01
CA TYR A 70 5.31 11.27 13.66
C TYR A 70 5.58 12.29 12.54
N GLY A 71 5.75 13.57 12.87
CA GLY A 71 6.01 14.62 11.88
C GLY A 71 4.82 14.90 10.95
N VAL A 72 3.58 14.71 11.42
CA VAL A 72 2.35 14.98 10.68
C VAL A 72 1.45 15.95 11.45
N SER A 73 0.42 16.52 10.80
CA SER A 73 -0.59 17.30 11.51
C SER A 73 -1.62 16.38 12.17
N ALA A 74 -2.18 16.81 13.31
CA ALA A 74 -3.29 16.10 13.96
C ALA A 74 -4.52 16.02 13.05
N SER A 75 -4.75 17.01 12.18
CA SER A 75 -5.82 16.96 11.17
C SER A 75 -5.61 15.81 10.18
N SER A 76 -4.39 15.63 9.67
CA SER A 76 -4.08 14.56 8.71
C SER A 76 -4.32 13.16 9.28
N LEU A 77 -4.22 12.99 10.60
CA LEU A 77 -4.55 11.74 11.26
C LEU A 77 -6.05 11.43 11.21
N LEU A 78 -6.91 12.46 11.25
CA LEU A 78 -8.36 12.35 11.31
C LEU A 78 -9.08 12.46 9.95
N GLU A 79 -8.39 12.89 8.90
CA GLU A 79 -9.03 13.10 7.59
C GLU A 79 -9.61 11.82 6.99
N ALA A 80 -10.89 11.84 6.67
CA ALA A 80 -11.53 10.80 5.88
C ALA A 80 -11.06 10.85 4.43
N GLU A 81 -10.87 9.67 3.85
CA GLU A 81 -10.67 9.55 2.41
C GLU A 81 -12.03 9.57 1.73
N THR A 82 -12.18 10.43 0.73
CA THR A 82 -13.41 10.62 -0.05
C THR A 82 -13.06 10.60 -1.54
N PRO A 83 -14.02 10.33 -2.44
CA PRO A 83 -13.76 10.39 -3.87
C PRO A 83 -13.21 11.75 -4.36
N SER A 84 -13.43 12.83 -3.61
CA SER A 84 -12.97 14.18 -3.97
C SER A 84 -11.52 14.51 -3.56
N ASN A 85 -10.88 13.65 -2.79
CA ASN A 85 -9.49 13.84 -2.34
C ASN A 85 -8.58 12.63 -2.55
N VAL A 86 -9.05 11.62 -3.29
CA VAL A 86 -8.27 10.44 -3.66
C VAL A 86 -8.16 10.36 -5.18
N ALA A 87 -6.94 10.14 -5.67
CA ALA A 87 -6.66 9.81 -7.06
C ALA A 87 -6.03 8.42 -7.14
N PHE A 88 -6.46 7.63 -8.13
CA PHE A 88 -5.93 6.30 -8.40
C PHE A 88 -5.13 6.33 -9.69
N HIS A 89 -3.96 5.70 -9.66
CA HIS A 89 -3.05 5.60 -10.79
C HIS A 89 -2.71 4.14 -11.03
N HIS A 90 -2.69 3.74 -12.30
CA HIS A 90 -2.53 2.34 -12.67
C HIS A 90 -1.30 2.14 -13.55
N ALA A 91 -0.61 1.04 -13.30
CA ALA A 91 0.52 0.60 -14.10
C ALA A 91 0.63 -0.92 -14.06
N SER A 92 1.35 -1.49 -15.00
CA SER A 92 1.51 -2.92 -15.13
C SER A 92 2.98 -3.30 -15.34
N SER A 93 3.26 -4.57 -15.10
CA SER A 93 4.50 -5.20 -15.51
C SER A 93 4.23 -6.61 -16.01
N HIS A 94 5.09 -7.05 -16.90
CA HIS A 94 5.14 -8.43 -17.36
C HIS A 94 6.58 -8.91 -17.31
N TRP A 95 6.82 -10.01 -16.62
CA TRP A 95 8.12 -10.66 -16.48
C TRP A 95 8.03 -12.10 -16.98
N THR A 96 9.04 -12.59 -17.68
CA THR A 96 9.13 -13.98 -18.11
C THR A 96 10.51 -14.54 -17.81
N GLY A 97 10.54 -15.74 -17.23
CA GLY A 97 11.75 -16.50 -16.94
C GLY A 97 12.33 -16.25 -15.55
N PRO A 98 13.45 -16.92 -15.23
CA PRO A 98 14.09 -16.82 -13.93
C PRO A 98 14.58 -15.39 -13.61
N GLU A 99 14.81 -15.08 -12.33
CA GLU A 99 15.21 -13.72 -11.90
C GLU A 99 16.44 -13.17 -12.63
N LYS A 100 17.47 -14.01 -12.87
CA LYS A 100 18.76 -13.56 -13.43
C LYS A 100 18.82 -13.59 -14.95
N GLU A 101 18.13 -14.55 -15.58
CA GLU A 101 18.14 -14.78 -17.02
C GLU A 101 16.88 -14.27 -17.72
N GLY A 102 15.86 -13.90 -16.95
CA GLY A 102 14.57 -13.45 -17.44
C GLY A 102 14.60 -12.03 -17.99
N ALA A 103 13.47 -11.65 -18.56
CA ALA A 103 13.25 -10.32 -19.10
C ALA A 103 11.83 -9.85 -18.78
N GLY A 104 11.65 -8.53 -18.73
CA GLY A 104 10.34 -7.97 -18.49
C GLY A 104 10.13 -6.60 -19.10
N THR A 105 8.88 -6.18 -19.08
CA THR A 105 8.41 -4.86 -19.50
C THR A 105 7.60 -4.24 -18.37
N ILE A 106 7.58 -2.92 -18.32
CA ILE A 106 6.71 -2.13 -17.46
C ILE A 106 5.91 -1.17 -18.33
N GLN A 107 4.68 -0.89 -17.96
CA GLN A 107 3.79 -0.01 -18.72
C GLN A 107 3.00 0.88 -17.76
N THR A 108 2.98 2.18 -18.01
CA THR A 108 2.02 3.09 -17.38
C THR A 108 0.70 3.05 -18.15
N LEU A 109 -0.41 3.40 -17.51
CA LEU A 109 -1.71 3.46 -18.18
C LEU A 109 -1.70 4.42 -19.39
N HIS A 110 -0.99 5.54 -19.27
CA HIS A 110 -1.03 6.61 -20.25
C HIS A 110 0.25 6.77 -21.10
N SER A 111 1.15 5.78 -21.14
CA SER A 111 2.49 5.80 -21.80
C SER A 111 3.62 6.51 -21.02
N ASP A 112 4.82 5.94 -21.13
CA ASP A 112 6.08 6.30 -20.49
C ASP A 112 6.72 7.60 -21.01
N LYS A 113 6.31 8.11 -22.17
CA LYS A 113 6.88 9.30 -22.83
C LYS A 113 5.91 10.48 -22.94
N ARG A 114 5.04 10.65 -21.95
CA ARG A 114 4.05 11.74 -21.91
C ARG A 114 4.39 12.79 -20.87
N GLY A 115 3.87 14.00 -21.08
CA GLY A 115 3.87 15.03 -20.04
C GLY A 115 2.96 14.64 -18.87
N PHE A 116 3.15 15.33 -17.75
CA PHE A 116 2.24 15.28 -16.61
C PHE A 116 1.96 16.71 -16.14
N SER A 117 0.80 16.89 -15.54
CA SER A 117 0.33 18.14 -14.96
C SER A 117 -0.17 17.94 -13.53
N TYR A 118 -0.37 19.02 -12.79
CA TYR A 118 -1.04 18.96 -11.48
C TYR A 118 -2.41 18.26 -11.56
N ALA A 119 -3.16 18.50 -12.64
CA ALA A 119 -4.47 17.90 -12.84
C ALA A 119 -4.38 16.37 -13.06
N SER A 120 -3.47 15.90 -13.92
CA SER A 120 -3.25 14.47 -14.14
C SER A 120 -2.82 13.72 -12.88
N ARG A 121 -1.97 14.35 -12.04
CA ARG A 121 -1.52 13.77 -10.76
C ARG A 121 -2.65 13.63 -9.75
N LEU A 122 -3.63 14.52 -9.78
CA LEU A 122 -4.73 14.51 -8.83
C LEU A 122 -6.02 13.91 -9.40
N GLY A 123 -5.96 13.28 -10.57
CA GLY A 123 -7.14 12.70 -11.22
C GLY A 123 -8.23 13.74 -11.52
N LEU A 124 -7.85 15.00 -11.73
CA LEU A 124 -8.82 16.08 -11.91
C LEU A 124 -9.31 16.13 -13.37
N PRO A 125 -10.56 16.58 -13.61
CA PRO A 125 -11.13 16.65 -14.96
C PRO A 125 -10.35 17.55 -15.95
N GLN A 126 -9.48 18.42 -15.46
CA GLN A 126 -8.65 19.31 -16.28
C GLN A 126 -7.37 18.62 -16.81
N ALA A 127 -7.14 17.35 -16.46
CA ALA A 127 -6.03 16.59 -17.01
C ALA A 127 -6.14 16.53 -18.54
N LYS A 128 -5.03 16.74 -19.25
CA LYS A 128 -5.07 16.60 -20.71
C LYS A 128 -5.10 15.12 -21.07
N GLU A 129 -5.79 14.81 -22.15
CA GLU A 129 -5.91 13.44 -22.63
C GLU A 129 -4.53 12.81 -22.86
N GLY A 130 -4.32 11.64 -22.27
CA GLY A 130 -3.08 10.90 -22.37
C GLY A 130 -1.89 11.49 -21.59
N GLU A 131 -2.09 12.45 -20.68
CA GLU A 131 -1.08 12.76 -19.67
C GLU A 131 -0.90 11.56 -18.71
N SER A 132 0.35 11.28 -18.34
CA SER A 132 0.68 10.29 -17.32
C SER A 132 0.85 10.98 -15.96
N SER A 133 1.41 10.28 -14.97
CA SER A 133 1.73 10.83 -13.66
C SER A 133 2.99 10.16 -13.08
N PRO A 134 3.75 10.85 -12.21
CA PRO A 134 4.81 10.22 -11.43
C PRO A 134 4.32 9.00 -10.64
N GLU A 135 3.07 9.04 -10.16
CA GLU A 135 2.43 7.95 -9.44
C GLU A 135 2.30 6.67 -10.30
N GLU A 136 1.96 6.78 -11.59
CA GLU A 136 1.99 5.63 -12.52
C GLU A 136 3.39 5.04 -12.66
N HIS A 137 4.43 5.88 -12.71
CA HIS A 137 5.81 5.41 -12.84
C HIS A 137 6.31 4.70 -11.57
N ILE A 138 5.88 5.18 -10.39
CA ILE A 138 6.11 4.49 -9.11
C ILE A 138 5.41 3.13 -9.11
N GLY A 139 4.15 3.07 -9.56
CA GLY A 139 3.42 1.81 -9.71
C GLY A 139 4.13 0.84 -10.66
N ALA A 140 4.57 1.32 -11.82
CA ALA A 140 5.29 0.54 -12.84
C ALA A 140 6.62 -0.02 -12.28
N ALA A 141 7.40 0.82 -11.59
CA ALA A 141 8.66 0.43 -10.97
C ALA A 141 8.46 -0.63 -9.88
N LEU A 142 7.45 -0.46 -9.01
CA LEU A 142 7.15 -1.43 -7.96
C LEU A 142 6.65 -2.76 -8.55
N ALA A 143 5.72 -2.72 -9.50
CA ALA A 143 5.21 -3.91 -10.17
C ALA A 143 6.34 -4.71 -10.84
N GLY A 144 7.21 -4.04 -11.61
CA GLY A 144 8.33 -4.70 -12.28
C GLY A 144 9.33 -5.33 -11.32
N CYS A 145 9.73 -4.60 -10.27
CA CYS A 145 10.64 -5.12 -9.25
C CYS A 145 10.03 -6.28 -8.46
N PHE A 146 8.74 -6.18 -8.12
CA PHE A 146 8.00 -7.27 -7.47
C PHE A 146 7.95 -8.50 -8.37
N SER A 147 7.52 -8.40 -9.62
CA SER A 147 7.40 -9.53 -10.56
C SER A 147 8.72 -10.29 -10.73
N MET A 148 9.82 -9.56 -10.94
CA MET A 148 11.17 -10.13 -11.06
C MET A 148 11.60 -10.87 -9.78
N SER A 149 11.48 -10.20 -8.62
CA SER A 149 11.88 -10.79 -7.34
C SER A 149 10.99 -11.99 -6.98
N PHE A 150 9.69 -11.89 -7.24
CA PHE A 150 8.72 -12.94 -6.96
C PHE A 150 8.99 -14.19 -7.80
N SER A 151 9.33 -14.00 -9.09
CA SER A 151 9.80 -15.08 -9.95
C SER A 151 11.00 -15.81 -9.34
N GLY A 152 12.02 -15.06 -8.91
CA GLY A 152 13.21 -15.62 -8.27
C GLY A 152 12.95 -16.34 -6.94
N GLU A 153 12.04 -15.84 -6.11
CA GLU A 153 11.67 -16.50 -4.86
C GLU A 153 10.86 -17.79 -5.09
N LEU A 154 10.04 -17.84 -6.15
CA LEU A 154 9.36 -19.07 -6.58
C LEU A 154 10.36 -20.10 -7.10
N ASP A 155 11.32 -19.69 -7.93
CA ASP A 155 12.40 -20.55 -8.41
C ASP A 155 13.23 -21.14 -7.25
N LYS A 156 13.63 -20.31 -6.28
CA LYS A 156 14.34 -20.75 -5.05
C LYS A 156 13.52 -21.76 -4.24
N ALA A 157 12.19 -21.65 -4.28
CA ALA A 157 11.29 -22.57 -3.62
C ALA A 157 11.01 -23.86 -4.43
N GLY A 158 11.60 -24.01 -5.62
CA GLY A 158 11.49 -25.19 -6.47
C GLY A 158 10.34 -25.15 -7.48
N TYR A 159 9.73 -23.99 -7.70
CA TYR A 159 8.64 -23.81 -8.66
C TYR A 159 9.11 -23.03 -9.88
N SER A 160 8.65 -23.40 -11.08
CA SER A 160 8.83 -22.58 -12.29
C SER A 160 7.61 -21.67 -12.46
N PRO A 161 7.69 -20.35 -12.29
CA PRO A 161 6.52 -19.47 -12.29
C PRO A 161 5.94 -19.19 -13.68
N GLY A 162 6.69 -19.49 -14.75
CA GLY A 162 6.32 -19.08 -16.11
C GLY A 162 6.35 -17.56 -16.27
N ALA A 163 5.30 -16.99 -16.84
CA ALA A 163 5.12 -15.54 -16.92
C ALA A 163 4.54 -14.99 -15.62
N VAL A 164 5.07 -13.88 -15.11
CA VAL A 164 4.54 -13.16 -13.94
C VAL A 164 4.03 -11.80 -14.41
N THR A 165 2.73 -11.58 -14.29
CA THR A 165 2.10 -10.31 -14.66
C THR A 165 1.56 -9.64 -13.40
N THR A 166 2.00 -8.42 -13.12
CA THR A 166 1.58 -7.67 -11.93
C THR A 166 1.00 -6.32 -12.34
N GLN A 167 -0.22 -6.04 -11.89
CA GLN A 167 -0.87 -4.75 -11.95
C GLN A 167 -0.66 -4.01 -10.63
N ALA A 168 -0.35 -2.72 -10.70
CA ALA A 168 -0.24 -1.83 -9.55
C ALA A 168 -1.33 -0.77 -9.60
N THR A 169 -2.03 -0.60 -8.49
CA THR A 169 -2.97 0.49 -8.24
C THR A 169 -2.41 1.37 -7.13
N VAL A 170 -1.96 2.57 -7.48
CA VAL A 170 -1.36 3.55 -6.58
C VAL A 170 -2.43 4.53 -6.13
N ARG A 171 -2.61 4.68 -4.81
CA ARG A 171 -3.60 5.55 -4.20
C ARG A 171 -2.93 6.81 -3.66
N LEU A 172 -3.11 7.93 -4.37
CA LEU A 172 -2.66 9.26 -3.97
C LEU A 172 -3.78 9.98 -3.22
N VAL A 173 -3.49 10.50 -2.04
CA VAL A 173 -4.48 11.21 -1.22
C VAL A 173 -4.02 12.63 -0.97
N ARG A 174 -4.90 13.59 -1.27
CA ARG A 174 -4.73 15.01 -0.98
C ARG A 174 -5.31 15.32 0.40
N GLY A 175 -4.46 15.47 1.41
CA GLY A 175 -4.88 15.97 2.72
C GLY A 175 -4.94 17.50 2.80
N SER A 176 -5.31 18.04 3.96
CA SER A 176 -5.41 19.49 4.24
C SER A 176 -4.07 20.24 4.24
N GLY A 177 -2.97 19.59 3.88
CA GLY A 177 -1.64 20.21 3.91
C GLY A 177 -0.54 19.36 3.27
N VAL A 178 -0.72 18.04 3.17
CA VAL A 178 0.25 17.16 2.52
C VAL A 178 -0.48 16.20 1.58
N THR A 179 -0.06 16.16 0.32
CA THR A 179 -0.43 15.12 -0.63
C THR A 179 0.55 13.96 -0.49
N ALA A 180 0.05 12.73 -0.35
CA ALA A 180 0.89 11.55 -0.14
C ALA A 180 0.34 10.33 -0.86
N ILE A 181 1.23 9.47 -1.36
CA ILE A 181 0.87 8.11 -1.78
C ILE A 181 0.62 7.31 -0.50
N ARG A 182 -0.63 6.93 -0.26
CA ARG A 182 -1.04 6.27 0.99
C ARG A 182 -1.01 4.76 0.89
N ALA A 183 -1.31 4.21 -0.29
CA ALA A 183 -1.23 2.78 -0.53
C ALA A 183 -0.87 2.46 -1.98
N ILE A 184 -0.31 1.27 -2.18
CA ILE A 184 -0.19 0.62 -3.49
C ILE A 184 -0.70 -0.80 -3.35
N HIS A 185 -1.69 -1.17 -4.15
CA HIS A 185 -2.17 -2.54 -4.24
C HIS A 185 -1.57 -3.21 -5.47
N LEU A 186 -1.05 -4.43 -5.29
CA LEU A 186 -0.53 -5.26 -6.35
C LEU A 186 -1.48 -6.45 -6.59
N ASP A 187 -1.95 -6.61 -7.82
CA ASP A 187 -2.66 -7.81 -8.27
C ASP A 187 -1.72 -8.57 -9.22
N CYS A 188 -1.36 -9.80 -8.88
CA CYS A 188 -0.34 -10.55 -9.61
C CYS A 188 -0.82 -11.94 -10.02
N THR A 189 -0.69 -12.25 -11.30
CA THR A 189 -0.94 -13.57 -11.86
C THR A 189 0.37 -14.23 -12.30
N VAL A 190 0.59 -15.48 -11.89
CA VAL A 190 1.70 -16.32 -12.36
C VAL A 190 1.22 -17.26 -13.46
N GLY A 191 2.02 -17.61 -14.45
CA GLY A 191 1.59 -18.42 -15.59
C GLY A 191 1.54 -19.93 -15.31
N ASN A 192 2.05 -20.37 -14.15
CA ASN A 192 2.04 -21.78 -13.76
C ASN A 192 0.89 -22.08 -12.77
N ALA A 193 -0.02 -22.97 -13.18
CA ALA A 193 -1.15 -23.45 -12.39
C ALA A 193 -0.78 -24.50 -11.32
N ASP A 194 0.41 -25.10 -11.37
CA ASP A 194 0.82 -26.18 -10.48
C ASP A 194 1.36 -25.68 -9.13
N ILE A 195 1.47 -24.35 -8.94
CA ILE A 195 1.97 -23.76 -7.71
C ILE A 195 0.83 -23.68 -6.69
N PRO A 196 0.94 -24.32 -5.51
CA PRO A 196 -0.10 -24.25 -4.50
C PRO A 196 -0.39 -22.81 -4.05
N ASP A 197 -1.67 -22.53 -3.89
CA ASP A 197 -2.26 -21.23 -3.55
C ASP A 197 -1.68 -20.61 -2.27
N ASP A 198 -1.48 -21.44 -1.23
CA ASP A 198 -0.88 -21.05 0.04
C ASP A 198 0.60 -20.69 -0.12
N ARG A 199 1.33 -21.39 -0.99
CA ARG A 199 2.74 -21.12 -1.30
C ARG A 199 2.90 -19.84 -2.09
N LEU A 200 2.05 -19.59 -3.10
CA LEU A 200 2.01 -18.31 -3.82
C LEU A 200 1.81 -17.15 -2.84
N ARG A 201 0.76 -17.23 -2.01
CA ARG A 201 0.47 -16.17 -1.04
C ARG A 201 1.61 -15.96 -0.05
N ALA A 202 2.18 -17.02 0.52
CA ALA A 202 3.24 -16.90 1.51
C ALA A 202 4.50 -16.21 0.96
N ILE A 203 4.92 -16.59 -0.25
CA ILE A 203 6.08 -16.01 -0.92
C ILE A 203 5.78 -14.56 -1.31
N ALA A 204 4.63 -14.27 -1.91
CA ALA A 204 4.23 -12.93 -2.32
C ALA A 204 4.17 -11.95 -1.14
N GLN A 205 3.60 -12.36 -0.01
CA GLN A 205 3.53 -11.53 1.19
C GLN A 205 4.93 -11.19 1.74
N THR A 206 5.91 -12.06 1.55
CA THR A 206 7.30 -11.76 1.91
C THR A 206 7.92 -10.81 0.88
N THR A 207 7.82 -11.13 -0.41
CA THR A 207 8.40 -10.35 -1.52
C THR A 207 7.92 -8.91 -1.53
N LYS A 208 6.65 -8.63 -1.24
CA LYS A 208 6.10 -7.26 -1.20
C LYS A 208 6.77 -6.34 -0.16
N ARG A 209 7.55 -6.89 0.77
CA ARG A 209 8.30 -6.13 1.79
C ARG A 209 9.81 -6.15 1.54
N THR A 210 10.31 -7.09 0.74
CA THR A 210 11.74 -7.36 0.61
C THR A 210 12.31 -6.98 -0.75
N CYS A 211 11.48 -6.86 -1.81
CA CYS A 211 11.97 -6.40 -3.10
C CYS A 211 12.54 -4.97 -3.00
N VAL A 212 13.50 -4.65 -3.87
CA VAL A 212 14.32 -3.42 -3.76
C VAL A 212 13.45 -2.16 -3.73
N VAL A 213 12.47 -2.08 -4.64
CA VAL A 213 11.58 -0.92 -4.73
C VAL A 213 10.62 -0.85 -3.54
N ALA A 214 10.08 -1.97 -3.06
CA ALA A 214 9.23 -1.98 -1.87
C ALA A 214 9.97 -1.50 -0.62
N ARG A 215 11.25 -1.87 -0.47
CA ARG A 215 12.09 -1.37 0.63
C ARG A 215 12.34 0.14 0.54
N ALA A 216 12.51 0.68 -0.67
CA ALA A 216 12.60 2.12 -0.88
C ALA A 216 11.27 2.84 -0.55
N LEU A 217 10.14 2.18 -0.82
CA LEU A 217 8.78 2.65 -0.55
C LEU A 217 8.25 2.21 0.83
N ALA A 218 9.13 1.96 1.82
CA ALA A 218 8.71 1.46 3.13
C ALA A 218 7.66 2.33 3.84
N ALA A 219 7.58 3.62 3.48
CA ALA A 219 6.58 4.57 3.97
C ALA A 219 5.19 4.46 3.32
N VAL A 220 4.97 3.53 2.39
CA VAL A 220 3.69 3.32 1.70
C VAL A 220 3.09 1.99 2.16
N ASP A 221 1.77 1.94 2.32
CA ASP A 221 1.07 0.68 2.59
C ASP A 221 1.00 -0.16 1.32
N ILE A 222 1.68 -1.31 1.30
CA ILE A 222 1.72 -2.19 0.13
C ILE A 222 0.94 -3.47 0.44
N SER A 223 -0.13 -3.70 -0.33
CA SER A 223 -0.89 -4.95 -0.33
C SER A 223 -0.61 -5.73 -1.62
N VAL A 224 -0.75 -7.05 -1.55
CA VAL A 224 -0.62 -7.94 -2.71
C VAL A 224 -1.66 -9.03 -2.65
N GLU A 225 -2.30 -9.29 -3.78
CA GLU A 225 -3.08 -10.48 -4.07
C GLU A 225 -2.40 -11.23 -5.21
N VAL A 226 -2.40 -12.56 -5.10
CA VAL A 226 -1.77 -13.44 -6.09
C VAL A 226 -2.69 -14.57 -6.46
N SER A 227 -2.68 -14.91 -7.75
CA SER A 227 -3.43 -16.03 -8.33
C SER A 227 -2.59 -16.74 -9.38
N ALA A 228 -2.93 -18.01 -9.61
CA ALA A 228 -2.56 -18.72 -10.83
C ALA A 228 -3.72 -18.63 -11.84
N PRO A 229 -3.50 -18.82 -13.15
CA PRO A 229 -4.56 -18.90 -14.13
C PRO A 229 -5.50 -20.05 -13.79
N ASP A 230 -6.79 -19.83 -14.02
CA ASP A 230 -7.79 -20.88 -13.86
C ASP A 230 -7.42 -22.11 -14.71
N ALA A 231 -7.27 -23.26 -14.07
CA ALA A 231 -7.03 -24.53 -14.74
C ALA A 231 -8.18 -24.94 -15.70
N ALA A 232 -9.33 -24.26 -15.63
CA ALA A 232 -10.53 -24.53 -16.42
C ALA A 232 -10.66 -23.69 -17.72
N ALA A 233 -9.65 -22.88 -18.06
CA ALA A 233 -9.66 -22.03 -19.26
C ALA A 233 -8.75 -22.52 -20.40
N GLN A 234 -8.33 -23.80 -20.39
CA GLN A 234 -7.60 -24.46 -21.47
C GLN A 234 -8.47 -25.43 -22.25
#